data_AF-A0A8S0G102-F1
#
_entry.id   AF-A0A8S0G102-F1
#
_cell.length_a   1.000
_cell.length_b   1.000
_cell.length_c   1.000
_cell.angle_alpha   90.00
_cell.angle_beta   90.00
_cell.angle_gamma   90.00
#
_symmetry.space_group_name_H-M   'P 1'
#
loop_
_entity.id
_entity.type
_entity.pdbx_description
1 polymer ?
#
loop_
_entity_poly.entity_id
_entity_poly.type
_entity_poly.pdbx_seq_one_letter_code
_entity_poly.pdbx_strand_id
1 'polypeptide(L)'
;MQQADHYLGQLEQQLLDYRHSQRKGGQAQSTALMQMLDKRAALSGGAVDRELQPVLQGEARVTFHSPDLANLVHNPTPGTRMFSVSDGRQTQLSAVMLSEDDSAGQYQTRLTNALRRVGVQVHQQADGISFSTTAKNSGLTSSAP
;
A
#
# COMPACT_ATOMS: atom_id res chain seq x y z
N MET A 1 -15.79 -11.52 21.09
CA MET A 1 -15.90 -10.52 20.02
C MET A 1 -15.77 -9.10 20.56
N GLN A 2 -16.59 -8.64 21.52
CA GLN A 2 -16.58 -7.24 21.99
C GLN A 2 -15.22 -6.72 22.51
N GLN A 3 -14.41 -7.55 23.18
CA GLN A 3 -13.12 -7.10 23.75
C GLN A 3 -12.09 -6.68 22.69
N ALA A 4 -12.12 -7.29 21.50
CA ALA A 4 -11.20 -6.94 20.42
C ALA A 4 -11.52 -5.53 19.87
N ASP A 5 -12.80 -5.21 19.71
CA ASP A 5 -13.25 -3.90 19.22
C ASP A 5 -12.85 -2.77 20.18
N HIS A 6 -13.01 -3.01 21.49
CA HIS A 6 -12.62 -2.03 22.51
C HIS A 6 -11.09 -1.82 22.55
N TYR A 7 -10.31 -2.89 22.41
CA TYR A 7 -8.84 -2.81 22.38
C TYR A 7 -8.35 -2.06 21.14
N LEU A 8 -8.94 -2.34 19.97
CA LEU A 8 -8.62 -1.65 18.72
C LEU A 8 -8.97 -0.16 18.79
N GLY A 9 -10.11 0.19 19.37
CA GLY A 9 -10.50 1.60 19.56
C GLY A 9 -9.54 2.37 20.48
N GLN A 10 -9.09 1.76 21.58
CA GLN A 10 -8.10 2.37 22.48
C GLN A 10 -6.73 2.54 21.81
N LEU A 11 -6.30 1.57 21.01
CA LEU A 11 -5.06 1.65 20.26
C LEU A 11 -5.11 2.76 19.21
N GLU A 12 -6.23 2.91 18.50
CA GLU A 12 -6.43 3.96 17.50
C GLU A 12 -6.35 5.35 18.13
N GLN A 13 -7.02 5.55 19.27
CA GLN A 13 -6.98 6.81 19.99
C GLN A 13 -5.57 7.19 20.45
N GLN A 14 -4.80 6.23 20.99
CA GLN A 14 -3.41 6.49 21.39
C GLN A 14 -2.48 6.77 20.21
N LEU A 15 -2.68 6.11 19.06
CA LEU A 15 -1.92 6.40 17.83
C LEU A 15 -2.23 7.80 17.27
N LEU A 16 -3.49 8.25 17.39
CA LEU A 16 -3.90 9.60 17.03
C LEU A 16 -3.27 10.63 17.96
N ASP A 17 -3.36 10.43 19.27
CA ASP A 17 -2.80 11.34 20.27
C ASP A 17 -1.27 11.46 20.13
N TYR A 18 -0.58 10.35 19.88
CA TYR A 18 0.85 10.34 19.59
C TYR A 18 1.21 11.13 18.32
N ARG A 19 0.40 11.01 17.26
CA ARG A 19 0.58 11.78 16.02
C ARG A 19 0.40 13.27 16.27
N HIS A 20 -0.55 13.63 17.14
CA HIS A 20 -0.79 15.00 17.55
C HIS A 20 0.35 15.58 18.40
N SER A 21 0.97 14.78 19.28
CA SER A 21 2.11 15.21 20.10
C SER A 21 3.40 15.35 19.27
N GLN A 22 3.64 14.45 18.32
CA GLN A 22 4.80 14.50 17.41
C GLN A 22 4.78 15.73 16.51
N ARG A 23 3.60 16.12 15.98
CA ARG A 23 3.45 17.35 15.17
C ARG A 23 3.73 18.63 15.95
N LYS A 24 3.66 18.60 17.28
CA LYS A 24 3.98 19.73 18.16
C LYS A 24 5.44 19.74 18.63
N GLY A 25 6.30 18.85 18.10
CA GLY A 25 7.71 18.77 18.47
C GLY A 25 7.98 18.09 19.81
N GLY A 26 6.98 17.41 20.41
CA GLY A 26 7.14 16.67 21.65
C GLY A 26 7.66 15.25 21.40
N GLN A 27 8.88 14.95 21.86
CA GLN A 27 9.37 13.57 21.96
C GLN A 27 8.64 12.83 23.09
N ALA A 28 7.39 12.44 22.85
CA ALA A 28 6.73 11.48 23.71
C ALA A 28 7.31 10.10 23.41
N GLN A 29 8.16 9.57 24.28
CA GLN A 29 8.73 8.22 24.13
C GLN A 29 7.65 7.21 24.53
N SER A 30 7.10 6.46 23.57
CA SER A 30 5.89 5.66 23.78
C SER A 30 6.17 4.16 23.78
N THR A 31 6.99 3.73 24.74
CA THR A 31 7.20 2.30 25.06
C THR A 31 5.88 1.56 25.33
N ALA A 32 4.89 2.23 25.90
CA ALA A 32 3.54 1.69 26.09
C ALA A 32 2.80 1.42 24.76
N LEU A 33 2.94 2.29 23.76
CA LEU A 33 2.36 2.10 22.43
C LEU A 33 3.02 0.93 21.69
N MET A 34 4.35 0.80 21.79
CA MET A 34 5.07 -0.34 21.23
C MET A 34 4.60 -1.67 21.85
N GLN A 35 4.39 -1.71 23.16
CA GLN A 35 3.87 -2.90 23.85
C GLN A 35 2.41 -3.21 23.45
N MET A 36 1.60 -2.19 23.15
CA MET A 36 0.22 -2.40 22.69
C MET A 36 0.15 -2.85 21.22
N LEU A 37 1.08 -2.38 20.38
CA LEU A 37 1.26 -2.88 19.02
C LEU A 37 1.70 -4.34 19.00
N ASP A 38 2.62 -4.72 19.89
CA ASP A 38 3.11 -6.11 20.02
C ASP A 38 1.99 -7.07 20.48
N LYS A 39 1.17 -6.64 21.46
CA LYS A 39 0.02 -7.42 21.95
C LYS A 39 -1.17 -7.49 20.98
N ARG A 40 -1.17 -6.70 19.90
CA ARG A 40 -2.24 -6.67 18.88
C ARG A 40 -2.43 -8.03 18.22
N ALA A 41 -1.35 -8.74 17.89
CA ALA A 41 -1.40 -10.03 17.23
C ALA A 41 -2.06 -11.11 18.11
N ALA A 42 -1.79 -11.07 19.42
CA ALA A 42 -2.30 -12.03 20.39
C ALA A 42 -3.78 -11.79 20.78
N LEU A 43 -4.21 -10.53 20.86
CA LEU A 43 -5.54 -10.16 21.40
C LEU A 43 -6.61 -9.91 20.33
N SER A 44 -6.22 -9.68 19.07
CA SER A 44 -7.16 -9.35 17.98
C SER A 44 -7.62 -10.58 17.17
N GLY A 45 -7.34 -11.80 17.66
CA GLY A 45 -7.90 -13.04 17.10
C GLY A 45 -7.51 -13.34 15.65
N GLY A 46 -6.30 -12.97 15.21
CA GLY A 46 -5.72 -13.40 13.93
C GLY A 46 -6.44 -12.93 12.65
N ALA A 47 -7.43 -12.03 12.72
CA ALA A 47 -8.23 -11.63 11.56
C ALA A 47 -7.78 -10.32 10.89
N VAL A 48 -6.65 -9.73 11.30
CA VAL A 48 -6.16 -8.47 10.71
C VAL A 48 -4.70 -8.62 10.32
N ASP A 49 -4.47 -9.42 9.28
CA ASP A 49 -3.28 -9.30 8.44
C ASP A 49 -3.37 -8.02 7.60
N ARG A 50 -3.19 -6.90 8.31
CA ARG A 50 -2.72 -5.65 7.73
C ARG A 50 -1.55 -5.28 8.60
N GLU A 51 -0.39 -5.79 8.18
CA GLU A 51 0.96 -5.25 8.38
C GLU A 51 0.95 -3.71 8.21
N LEU A 52 0.33 -3.01 9.15
CA LEU A 52 0.56 -1.60 9.38
C LEU A 52 1.90 -1.52 10.09
N GLN A 53 2.98 -1.73 9.34
CA GLN A 53 4.30 -1.40 9.82
C GLN A 53 4.29 0.10 10.14
N PRO A 54 4.54 0.51 11.40
CA PRO A 54 4.64 1.91 11.73
C PRO A 54 5.83 2.48 10.95
N VAL A 55 5.55 3.21 9.87
CA VAL A 55 6.57 3.95 9.12
C VAL A 55 7.03 5.09 10.02
N LEU A 56 8.15 4.87 10.71
CA LEU A 56 8.74 5.79 11.69
C LEU A 56 9.24 7.10 11.08
N GLN A 57 9.35 7.19 9.75
CA GLN A 57 9.64 8.39 8.96
C GLN A 57 9.15 8.20 7.51
N GLY A 58 8.31 9.10 6.99
CA GLY A 58 7.84 9.10 5.59
C GLY A 58 6.32 9.19 5.44
N GLU A 59 5.85 9.29 4.20
CA GLU A 59 4.41 9.19 3.90
C GLU A 59 3.91 7.77 4.20
N ALA A 60 2.75 7.64 4.83
CA ALA A 60 2.13 6.34 5.09
C ALA A 60 1.96 5.58 3.77
N ARG A 61 2.39 4.32 3.71
CA ARG A 61 2.27 3.45 2.54
C ARG A 61 1.42 2.24 2.87
N VAL A 62 0.63 1.81 1.90
CA VAL A 62 -0.14 0.57 1.96
C VAL A 62 0.50 -0.39 0.97
N THR A 63 0.97 -1.53 1.48
CA THR A 63 1.38 -2.66 0.65
C THR A 63 0.18 -3.56 0.43
N PHE A 64 -0.01 -4.02 -0.80
CA PHE A 64 -1.12 -4.87 -1.19
C PHE A 64 -0.67 -5.86 -2.28
N HIS A 65 -1.47 -6.91 -2.45
CA HIS A 65 -1.30 -7.91 -3.49
C HIS A 65 -2.43 -7.77 -4.51
N SER A 66 -2.09 -7.85 -5.79
CA SER A 66 -3.06 -7.80 -6.89
C SER A 66 -2.71 -8.90 -7.89
N PRO A 67 -3.53 -9.97 -8.00
CA PRO A 67 -3.33 -11.03 -8.98
C PRO A 67 -3.28 -10.51 -10.41
N ASP A 68 -4.12 -9.54 -10.75
CA ASP A 68 -4.19 -8.95 -12.10
C ASP A 68 -2.91 -8.21 -12.46
N LEU A 69 -2.39 -7.38 -11.54
CA LEU A 69 -1.12 -6.69 -11.78
C LEU A 69 0.06 -7.64 -11.77
N ALA A 70 0.06 -8.65 -10.89
CA ALA A 70 1.09 -9.68 -10.88
C ALA A 70 1.09 -10.46 -12.21
N ASN A 71 -0.09 -10.75 -12.76
CA ASN A 71 -0.24 -11.38 -14.06
C ASN A 71 0.31 -10.49 -15.18
N LEU A 72 0.02 -9.19 -15.17
CA LEU A 72 0.58 -8.25 -16.15
C LEU A 72 2.11 -8.16 -16.09
N VAL A 73 2.72 -8.33 -14.92
CA VAL A 73 4.19 -8.31 -14.78
C VAL A 73 4.82 -9.62 -15.26
N HIS A 74 4.21 -10.77 -14.95
CA HIS A 74 4.77 -12.08 -15.27
C HIS A 74 4.42 -12.60 -16.67
N ASN A 75 3.27 -12.22 -17.19
CA ASN A 75 2.74 -12.68 -18.48
C ASN A 75 2.57 -11.46 -19.41
N PRO A 76 3.63 -11.06 -20.13
CA PRO A 76 3.60 -9.89 -21.00
C PRO A 76 2.46 -10.00 -22.00
N THR A 77 1.49 -9.10 -21.87
CA THR A 77 0.34 -9.07 -22.76
C THR A 77 0.34 -7.74 -23.51
N PRO A 78 0.40 -7.75 -24.84
CA PRO A 78 0.37 -6.54 -25.65
C PRO A 78 -0.92 -5.73 -25.47
N GLY A 79 -0.84 -4.48 -25.94
CA GLY A 79 -1.94 -3.54 -26.05
C GLY A 79 -1.81 -2.34 -25.13
N THR A 80 -2.78 -1.45 -25.24
CA THR A 80 -2.88 -0.28 -24.38
C THR A 80 -3.45 -0.66 -23.02
N ARG A 81 -2.85 -0.15 -21.95
CA ARG A 81 -3.32 -0.30 -20.58
C ARG A 81 -3.47 1.07 -19.94
N MET A 82 -4.58 1.28 -19.23
CA MET A 82 -4.81 2.48 -18.44
C MET A 82 -4.83 2.12 -16.96
N PHE A 83 -4.06 2.87 -16.18
CA PHE A 83 -4.01 2.77 -14.73
C PHE A 83 -4.64 4.03 -14.14
N SER A 84 -5.46 3.84 -13.11
CA SER A 84 -6.12 4.91 -12.40
C SER A 84 -6.03 4.68 -10.90
N VAL A 85 -5.58 5.71 -10.18
CA VAL A 85 -5.52 5.69 -8.72
C VAL A 85 -6.22 6.93 -8.19
N SER A 86 -7.19 6.74 -7.31
CA SER A 86 -7.92 7.82 -6.66
C SER A 86 -7.68 7.85 -5.16
N ASP A 87 -7.52 9.07 -4.63
CA ASP A 87 -7.50 9.36 -3.19
C ASP A 87 -8.84 9.93 -2.68
N GLY A 88 -9.89 9.87 -3.51
CA GLY A 88 -11.20 10.46 -3.24
C GLY A 88 -11.31 11.97 -3.53
N ARG A 89 -10.19 12.66 -3.81
CA ARG A 89 -10.17 14.08 -4.22
C ARG A 89 -9.57 14.29 -5.60
N GLN A 90 -8.59 13.48 -5.95
CA GLN A 90 -7.88 13.52 -7.22
C GLN A 90 -7.70 12.11 -7.76
N THR A 91 -7.77 11.99 -9.08
CA THR A 91 -7.52 10.75 -9.81
C THR A 91 -6.25 10.92 -10.62
N GLN A 92 -5.25 10.10 -10.34
CA GLN A 92 -4.03 9.99 -11.13
C GLN A 92 -4.25 8.97 -12.23
N LEU A 93 -3.98 9.35 -13.47
CA LEU A 93 -4.16 8.50 -14.64
C LEU A 93 -2.83 8.32 -15.36
N SER A 94 -2.54 7.09 -15.78
CA SER A 94 -1.43 6.79 -16.68
C SER A 94 -1.84 5.74 -17.69
N ALA A 95 -1.73 6.07 -18.97
CA ALA A 95 -1.85 5.10 -20.05
C ALA A 95 -0.46 4.67 -20.53
N VAL A 96 -0.32 3.41 -20.91
CA VAL A 96 0.90 2.85 -21.50
C VAL A 96 0.54 1.92 -22.65
N MET A 97 1.27 2.05 -23.76
CA MET A 97 1.23 1.09 -24.85
C MET A 97 2.32 0.05 -24.60
N LEU A 98 1.93 -1.21 -24.57
CA LEU A 98 2.82 -2.35 -24.44
C LEU A 98 2.82 -3.07 -25.78
N SER A 99 3.96 -3.08 -26.46
CA SER A 99 4.06 -3.62 -27.82
C SER A 99 4.46 -5.09 -27.81
N GLU A 100 4.08 -5.83 -28.85
CA GLU A 100 4.57 -7.20 -29.10
C GLU A 100 6.09 -7.22 -29.36
N ASP A 101 6.61 -6.15 -29.94
CA ASP A 101 8.04 -5.99 -30.25
C ASP A 101 8.90 -5.62 -29.02
N ASP A 102 8.27 -5.32 -27.88
CA ASP A 102 9.02 -4.97 -26.67
C ASP A 102 9.74 -6.21 -26.13
N SER A 103 11.05 -6.08 -25.88
CA SER A 103 11.75 -7.12 -25.10
C SER A 103 11.19 -7.19 -23.68
N ALA A 104 11.34 -8.34 -22.99
CA ALA A 104 10.84 -8.51 -21.63
C ALA A 104 11.26 -7.37 -20.68
N GLY A 105 12.51 -6.90 -20.79
CA GLY A 105 13.01 -5.78 -20.00
C GLY A 105 12.38 -4.43 -20.39
N GLN A 106 12.11 -4.19 -21.67
CA GLN A 106 11.43 -2.98 -22.14
C GLN A 106 9.96 -2.96 -21.69
N TYR A 107 9.26 -4.08 -21.84
CA TYR A 107 7.90 -4.26 -21.36
C TYR A 107 7.81 -3.97 -19.85
N GLN A 108 8.67 -4.60 -19.05
CA GLN A 108 8.70 -4.41 -17.60
C GLN A 108 9.02 -2.95 -17.23
N THR A 109 9.96 -2.31 -17.94
CA THR A 109 10.31 -0.90 -17.70
C THR A 109 9.16 0.04 -18.03
N ARG A 110 8.43 -0.16 -19.13
CA ARG A 110 7.26 0.65 -19.48
C ARG A 110 6.13 0.48 -18.47
N LEU A 111 5.82 -0.76 -18.11
CA LEU A 111 4.76 -1.11 -17.15
C LEU A 111 5.04 -0.51 -15.77
N THR A 112 6.23 -0.75 -15.22
CA THR A 112 6.62 -0.21 -13.90
C THR A 112 6.66 1.31 -13.89
N ASN A 113 7.09 1.95 -14.97
CA ASN A 113 7.04 3.41 -15.10
C ASN A 113 5.60 3.95 -15.13
N ALA A 114 4.69 3.27 -15.81
CA ALA A 114 3.28 3.66 -15.85
C ALA A 114 2.62 3.55 -14.46
N LEU A 115 2.89 2.46 -13.73
CA LEU A 115 2.45 2.27 -12.36
C LEU A 115 3.02 3.34 -11.43
N ARG A 116 4.30 3.69 -11.58
CA ARG A 116 4.94 4.73 -10.78
C ARG A 116 4.31 6.11 -10.98
N ARG A 117 3.81 6.43 -12.18
CA ARG A 117 3.12 7.70 -12.48
C ARG A 117 1.79 7.86 -11.74
N VAL A 118 1.14 6.75 -11.37
CA VAL A 118 -0.08 6.73 -10.55
C VAL A 118 0.21 6.46 -9.06
N GLY A 119 1.48 6.55 -8.66
CA GLY A 119 1.88 6.38 -7.26
C GLY A 119 1.92 4.93 -6.78
N VAL A 120 2.02 3.95 -7.70
CA VAL A 120 2.18 2.53 -7.37
C VAL A 120 3.62 2.09 -7.65
N GLN A 121 4.26 1.50 -6.65
CA GLN A 121 5.58 0.88 -6.77
C GLN A 121 5.42 -0.64 -6.79
N VAL A 122 6.21 -1.32 -7.60
CA VAL A 122 6.24 -2.79 -7.71
C VAL A 122 7.43 -3.30 -6.91
N HIS A 123 7.20 -4.30 -6.06
CA HIS A 123 8.22 -4.97 -5.27
C HIS A 123 8.23 -6.45 -5.63
N GLN A 124 9.32 -6.90 -6.25
CA GLN A 124 9.55 -8.33 -6.52
C GLN A 124 10.35 -8.90 -5.35
N GLN A 125 9.79 -9.89 -4.67
CA GLN A 125 10.39 -10.58 -3.52
C GLN A 125 10.47 -12.08 -3.83
N ALA A 126 11.23 -12.82 -3.03
CA ALA A 126 11.38 -14.27 -3.21
C ALA A 126 10.03 -15.02 -3.15
N ASP A 127 9.09 -14.53 -2.35
CA ASP A 127 7.76 -15.13 -2.14
C ASP A 127 6.67 -14.61 -3.09
N GLY A 128 7.00 -13.69 -4.01
CA GLY A 128 6.06 -13.19 -5.02
C GLY A 128 6.17 -11.70 -5.29
N ILE A 129 5.12 -11.15 -5.91
CA ILE A 129 5.03 -9.71 -6.23
C ILE A 129 4.05 -9.04 -5.29
N SER A 130 4.49 -7.93 -4.69
CA SER A 130 3.65 -6.99 -3.96
C SER A 130 3.73 -5.60 -4.57
N PHE A 131 2.74 -4.77 -4.26
CA PHE A 131 2.62 -3.41 -4.73
C PHE A 131 2.47 -2.49 -3.54
N SER A 132 3.00 -1.27 -3.63
CA SER A 132 2.78 -0.27 -2.59
C SER A 132 2.32 1.06 -3.16
N THR A 133 1.37 1.70 -2.49
CA THR A 133 0.95 3.07 -2.79
C THR A 133 0.89 3.89 -1.50
N THR A 134 0.83 5.21 -1.60
CA THR A 134 0.65 6.07 -0.43
C THR A 134 -0.77 5.89 0.12
N ALA A 135 -0.94 5.93 1.44
CA ALA A 135 -2.21 5.63 2.11
C ALA A 135 -3.33 6.65 1.81
N LYS A 136 -3.01 7.79 1.18
CA LYS A 136 -4.02 8.68 0.60
C LYS A 136 -4.77 8.01 -0.56
N ASN A 137 -4.12 7.18 -1.35
CA ASN A 137 -4.51 6.79 -2.71
C ASN A 137 -5.24 5.42 -2.81
N SER A 138 -6.15 5.10 -1.88
CA SER A 138 -6.66 3.72 -1.69
C SER A 138 -7.67 3.19 -2.72
N GLY A 139 -7.95 3.89 -3.84
CA GLY A 139 -8.79 3.39 -4.93
C GLY A 139 -8.00 3.10 -6.20
N LEU A 140 -7.48 1.88 -6.37
CA LEU A 140 -6.83 1.45 -7.62
C LEU A 140 -7.84 0.74 -8.51
N THR A 141 -7.98 1.21 -9.75
CA THR A 141 -8.77 0.53 -10.79
C THR A 141 -7.91 0.39 -12.05
N SER A 142 -8.03 -0.74 -12.73
CA SER A 142 -7.45 -0.98 -14.05
C SER A 142 -8.58 -1.32 -15.01
N SER A 143 -8.59 -0.67 -16.16
CA SER A 143 -9.57 -0.94 -17.22
C SER A 143 -8.84 -1.10 -18.56
N ALA A 144 -9.22 -2.13 -19.31
CA ALA A 144 -8.94 -2.22 -20.74
C ALA A 144 -10.07 -1.50 -21.51
N PRO A 145 -9.78 -0.86 -22.66
CA PRO A 145 -10.84 -0.43 -23.58
C PRO A 145 -11.59 -1.63 -24.17
#